data_AF-A0A847RVI4-F1
#
_entry.id   AF-A0A847RVI4-F1
#
_cell.length_a   1.000
_cell.length_b   1.000
_cell.length_c   1.000
_cell.angle_alpha   90.00
_cell.angle_beta   90.00
_cell.angle_gamma   90.00
#
_symmetry.space_group_name_H-M   'P 1'
#
loop_
_entity.id
_entity.type
_entity.pdbx_description
1 polymer ?
#
loop_
_entity_poly.entity_id
_entity_poly.type
_entity_poly.pdbx_seq_one_letter_code
_entity_poly.pdbx_strand_id
1 'polypeptide(L)'
;MKKLCIPVLAIALMACGQQHKPEQAEGRDSTAAATHEKGGEPADERSFLSHMAASDLKEIKLGELAAQKAKDPRVKKFGADIVKERTASTLLLQEIARQEGSTLAPQLSRDDQDEIGLLRDRDNMDRAYITRMVKEQKRTAERLAQYSNAKDTAISSYVRRTLPIVNARYDEANKILEDMRKQMNNRDISHD
;
A
#
# COMPACT_ATOMS: atom_id res chain seq x y z
N MET A 1 37.55 60.85 15.38
CA MET A 1 36.07 60.95 15.29
C MET A 1 35.49 60.60 16.64
N LYS A 2 34.93 61.57 17.37
CA LYS A 2 34.29 61.38 18.69
C LYS A 2 33.00 62.19 18.69
N LYS A 3 31.84 61.53 18.83
CA LYS A 3 30.58 62.16 19.23
C LYS A 3 29.85 61.24 20.21
N LEU A 4 29.42 61.88 21.28
CA LEU A 4 28.79 61.41 22.51
C LEU A 4 27.43 62.12 22.61
N CYS A 5 26.37 61.45 23.07
CA CYS A 5 25.13 61.95 23.72
C CYS A 5 24.10 60.79 23.71
N ILE A 6 23.82 60.10 24.82
CA ILE A 6 22.90 60.36 25.96
C ILE A 6 21.39 60.35 25.57
N PRO A 7 20.55 59.54 26.26
CA PRO A 7 19.16 59.26 25.90
C PRO A 7 18.15 60.23 26.55
N VAL A 8 16.94 60.36 25.98
CA VAL A 8 15.77 60.96 26.65
C VAL A 8 14.52 60.11 26.39
N LEU A 9 13.86 59.78 27.50
CA LEU A 9 12.58 59.12 27.70
C LEU A 9 11.48 60.19 27.87
N ALA A 10 10.33 60.06 27.20
CA ALA A 10 9.06 60.68 27.65
C ALA A 10 7.84 60.05 26.94
N ILE A 11 6.76 59.91 27.72
CA ILE A 11 5.50 59.17 27.51
C ILE A 11 4.34 60.17 27.32
N ALA A 12 3.22 59.72 26.70
CA ALA A 12 1.79 60.16 26.82
C ALA A 12 1.14 60.56 25.47
N LEU A 13 -0.17 60.47 25.19
CA LEU A 13 -1.38 59.72 25.60
C LEU A 13 -2.49 60.12 24.57
N MET A 14 -3.36 59.15 24.20
CA MET A 14 -4.78 59.23 23.73
C MET A 14 -5.38 60.45 22.99
N ALA A 15 -6.07 60.18 21.87
CA ALA A 15 -7.34 60.85 21.49
C ALA A 15 -8.18 60.00 20.49
N CYS A 16 -9.50 59.95 20.70
CA CYS A 16 -10.52 59.23 19.92
C CYS A 16 -11.02 60.00 18.68
N GLY A 17 -11.63 59.30 17.71
CA GLY A 17 -12.56 59.90 16.74
C GLY A 17 -12.95 59.01 15.55
N GLN A 18 -14.19 58.50 15.53
CA GLN A 18 -14.85 57.87 14.36
C GLN A 18 -15.46 58.92 13.43
N GLN A 19 -15.51 58.68 12.12
CA GLN A 19 -16.67 58.96 11.23
C GLN A 19 -16.49 58.43 9.78
N HIS A 20 -17.63 58.22 9.11
CA HIS A 20 -17.94 57.31 7.97
C HIS A 20 -17.74 57.82 6.52
N LYS A 21 -17.54 56.84 5.59
CA LYS A 21 -18.06 56.63 4.17
C LYS A 21 -17.60 57.64 3.05
N PRO A 22 -17.35 57.29 1.74
CA PRO A 22 -18.07 56.35 0.86
C PRO A 22 -17.27 55.43 -0.10
N GLU A 23 -18.06 54.79 -0.97
CA GLU A 23 -17.96 53.55 -1.75
C GLU A 23 -17.56 53.80 -3.24
N GLN A 24 -17.21 52.70 -3.95
CA GLN A 24 -17.08 52.51 -5.43
C GLN A 24 -15.69 52.78 -6.06
N ALA A 25 -15.17 52.02 -7.03
CA ALA A 25 -15.50 50.74 -7.67
C ALA A 25 -14.27 50.24 -8.46
N GLU A 26 -14.18 48.92 -8.63
CA GLU A 26 -13.54 48.10 -9.68
C GLU A 26 -12.09 48.36 -10.18
N GLY A 27 -11.29 47.28 -10.15
CA GLY A 27 -10.04 47.14 -10.91
C GLY A 27 -9.41 45.76 -10.72
N ARG A 28 -9.73 44.83 -11.62
CA ARG A 28 -9.11 43.49 -11.75
C ARG A 28 -7.59 43.58 -11.88
N ASP A 29 -6.85 42.85 -11.06
CA ASP A 29 -6.00 41.74 -11.47
C ASP A 29 -5.30 41.18 -10.22
N SER A 30 -5.61 39.94 -9.87
CA SER A 30 -4.83 39.19 -8.90
C SER A 30 -4.77 37.78 -9.42
N THR A 31 -3.67 37.55 -10.12
CA THR A 31 -3.14 36.23 -10.48
C THR A 31 -3.31 35.33 -9.26
N ALA A 32 -4.28 34.43 -9.34
CA ALA A 32 -4.50 33.40 -8.35
C ALA A 32 -3.22 32.56 -8.28
N ALA A 33 -2.41 32.82 -7.26
CA ALA A 33 -1.52 31.81 -6.73
C ALA A 33 -2.44 30.63 -6.38
N ALA A 34 -2.39 29.59 -7.21
CA ALA A 34 -3.02 28.32 -6.93
C ALA A 34 -2.38 27.79 -5.65
N THR A 35 -2.99 28.11 -4.52
CA THR A 35 -2.89 27.31 -3.32
C THR A 35 -3.26 25.90 -3.75
N HIS A 36 -2.25 25.04 -3.74
CA HIS A 36 -2.44 23.61 -3.84
C HIS A 36 -3.24 23.22 -2.60
N GLU A 37 -4.56 23.19 -2.76
CA GLU A 37 -5.52 22.72 -1.78
C GLU A 37 -5.10 21.30 -1.41
N LYS A 38 -4.40 21.18 -0.27
CA LYS A 38 -4.01 19.93 0.38
C LYS A 38 -5.30 19.31 0.95
N GLY A 39 -6.15 18.81 0.06
CA GLY A 39 -7.46 18.27 0.39
C GLY A 39 -7.38 16.78 0.72
N GLY A 40 -7.40 16.45 2.01
CA GLY A 40 -7.77 15.12 2.49
C GLY A 40 -6.65 14.08 2.58
N GLU A 41 -5.76 14.29 3.57
CA GLU A 41 -5.05 13.27 4.36
C GLU A 41 -3.98 12.34 3.70
N PRO A 42 -2.68 12.63 3.92
CA PRO A 42 -1.55 11.73 3.59
C PRO A 42 -1.53 10.39 4.36
N ALA A 43 -2.42 10.22 5.35
CA ALA A 43 -2.41 9.06 6.25
C ALA A 43 -2.92 7.79 5.57
N ASP A 44 -3.88 7.90 4.65
CA ASP A 44 -4.45 6.75 3.95
C ASP A 44 -3.50 6.22 2.86
N GLU A 45 -2.85 7.13 2.12
CA GLU A 45 -1.96 6.81 1.00
C GLU A 45 -0.64 6.19 1.46
N ARG A 46 0.03 6.81 2.44
CA ARG A 46 1.28 6.25 2.99
C ARG A 46 1.03 4.92 3.69
N SER A 47 -0.11 4.80 4.37
CA SER A 47 -0.54 3.54 4.98
C SER A 47 -0.80 2.48 3.91
N PHE A 48 -1.48 2.84 2.82
CA PHE A 48 -1.71 1.97 1.68
C PHE A 48 -0.40 1.43 1.09
N LEU A 49 0.56 2.31 0.75
CA LEU A 49 1.85 1.89 0.18
C LEU A 49 2.61 0.97 1.15
N SER A 50 2.62 1.31 2.43
CA SER A 50 3.28 0.51 3.47
C SER A 50 2.65 -0.88 3.63
N HIS A 51 1.32 -0.95 3.67
CA HIS A 51 0.59 -2.21 3.77
C HIS A 51 0.75 -3.08 2.53
N MET A 52 0.66 -2.50 1.33
CA MET A 52 0.82 -3.24 0.08
C MET A 52 2.24 -3.79 -0.05
N ALA A 53 3.28 -3.01 0.29
CA ALA A 53 4.66 -3.47 0.22
C ALA A 53 4.98 -4.54 1.27
N ALA A 54 4.43 -4.44 2.49
CA ALA A 54 4.55 -5.49 3.48
C ALA A 54 3.86 -6.79 3.03
N SER A 55 2.67 -6.68 2.43
CA SER A 55 1.94 -7.82 1.85
C SER A 55 2.74 -8.47 0.72
N ASP A 56 3.31 -7.67 -0.19
CA ASP A 56 4.16 -8.16 -1.28
C ASP A 56 5.38 -8.92 -0.72
N LEU A 57 6.08 -8.36 0.27
CA LEU A 57 7.25 -9.00 0.86
C LEU A 57 6.91 -10.36 1.49
N LYS A 58 5.79 -10.44 2.21
CA LYS A 58 5.30 -11.70 2.76
C LYS A 58 4.99 -12.71 1.68
N GLU A 59 4.26 -12.32 0.65
CA GLU A 59 3.91 -13.19 -0.48
C GLU A 59 5.15 -13.63 -1.26
N ILE A 60 6.18 -12.79 -1.39
CA ILE A 60 7.48 -13.16 -1.94
C ILE A 60 8.10 -14.28 -1.09
N LYS A 61 8.14 -14.15 0.24
CA LYS A 61 8.72 -15.19 1.11
C LYS A 61 7.94 -16.50 1.11
N LEU A 62 6.61 -16.41 1.06
CA LEU A 62 5.76 -17.58 0.86
C LEU A 62 6.02 -18.22 -0.52
N GLY A 63 6.13 -17.43 -1.58
CA GLY A 63 6.40 -17.90 -2.94
C GLY A 63 7.78 -18.56 -3.09
N GLU A 64 8.83 -17.98 -2.49
CA GLU A 64 10.17 -18.56 -2.39
C GLU A 64 10.12 -19.93 -1.71
N LEU A 65 9.39 -20.03 -0.60
CA LEU A 65 9.20 -21.28 0.14
C LEU A 65 8.51 -22.34 -0.74
N ALA A 66 7.43 -22.00 -1.45
CA ALA A 66 6.73 -22.92 -2.34
C ALA A 66 7.58 -23.36 -3.53
N ALA A 67 8.29 -22.43 -4.18
CA ALA A 67 9.16 -22.74 -5.30
C ALA A 67 10.27 -23.75 -4.90
N GLN A 68 10.78 -23.65 -3.67
CA GLN A 68 11.83 -24.53 -3.15
C GLN A 68 11.30 -25.87 -2.64
N LYS A 69 10.21 -25.87 -1.86
CA LYS A 69 9.80 -27.04 -1.06
C LYS A 69 8.54 -27.77 -1.52
N ALA A 70 7.70 -27.15 -2.35
CA ALA A 70 6.43 -27.78 -2.70
C ALA A 70 6.67 -29.11 -3.44
N LYS A 71 5.73 -30.05 -3.35
CA LYS A 71 5.81 -31.34 -4.07
C LYS A 71 4.96 -31.31 -5.34
N ASP A 72 3.81 -30.67 -5.28
CA ASP A 72 2.91 -30.45 -6.40
C ASP A 72 3.52 -29.42 -7.37
N PRO A 73 3.73 -29.77 -8.65
CA PRO A 73 4.32 -28.87 -9.63
C PRO A 73 3.49 -27.61 -9.87
N ARG A 74 2.17 -27.67 -9.68
CA ARG A 74 1.29 -26.50 -9.79
C ARG A 74 1.56 -25.50 -8.67
N VAL A 75 1.80 -25.99 -7.45
CA VAL A 75 2.15 -25.14 -6.30
C VAL A 75 3.53 -24.53 -6.45
N LYS A 76 4.52 -25.29 -6.94
CA LYS A 76 5.86 -24.74 -7.27
C LYS A 76 5.75 -23.59 -8.27
N LYS A 77 5.01 -23.82 -9.35
CA LYS A 77 4.81 -22.80 -10.40
C LYS A 77 4.10 -21.58 -9.85
N PHE A 78 3.02 -21.77 -9.09
CA PHE A 78 2.29 -20.69 -8.43
C PHE A 78 3.21 -19.84 -7.56
N GLY A 79 4.04 -20.47 -6.72
CA GLY A 79 5.02 -19.77 -5.89
C GLY A 79 6.01 -18.93 -6.69
N ALA A 80 6.55 -19.49 -7.78
CA ALA A 80 7.48 -18.77 -8.66
C ALA A 80 6.82 -17.56 -9.35
N ASP A 81 5.59 -17.72 -9.82
CA ASP A 81 4.82 -16.63 -10.44
C ASP A 81 4.57 -15.49 -9.42
N ILE A 82 4.17 -15.83 -8.18
CA ILE A 82 3.96 -14.85 -7.11
C ILE A 82 5.24 -14.06 -6.80
N VAL A 83 6.41 -14.72 -6.69
CA VAL A 83 7.69 -14.03 -6.46
C VAL A 83 7.93 -12.98 -7.55
N LYS A 84 7.76 -13.36 -8.81
CA LYS A 84 7.95 -12.45 -9.94
C LYS A 84 6.98 -11.27 -9.90
N GLU A 85 5.69 -11.54 -9.73
CA GLU A 85 4.63 -10.53 -9.76
C GLU A 85 4.74 -9.55 -8.58
N ARG A 86 4.98 -10.05 -7.37
CA ARG A 86 5.10 -9.22 -6.17
C ARG A 86 6.41 -8.44 -6.11
N THR A 87 7.49 -8.98 -6.67
CA THR A 87 8.74 -8.19 -6.85
C THR A 87 8.50 -7.00 -7.77
N ALA A 88 7.86 -7.20 -8.92
CA ALA A 88 7.52 -6.12 -9.83
C ALA A 88 6.57 -5.09 -9.19
N SER A 89 5.59 -5.57 -8.41
CA SER A 89 4.66 -4.74 -7.65
C SER A 89 5.37 -3.87 -6.60
N THR A 90 6.29 -4.44 -5.82
CA THR A 90 7.08 -3.71 -4.82
C THR A 90 7.93 -2.61 -5.46
N LEU A 91 8.53 -2.86 -6.62
CA LEU A 91 9.28 -1.83 -7.36
C LEU A 91 8.39 -0.65 -7.79
N LEU A 92 7.15 -0.92 -8.19
CA LEU A 92 6.18 0.14 -8.51
C LEU A 92 5.82 0.96 -7.26
N LEU A 93 5.54 0.29 -6.13
CA LEU A 93 5.23 0.95 -4.87
C LEU A 93 6.38 1.84 -4.37
N GLN A 94 7.62 1.37 -4.52
CA GLN A 94 8.82 2.14 -4.19
C GLN A 94 8.98 3.39 -5.05
N GLU A 95 8.68 3.29 -6.34
CA GLU A 95 8.72 4.44 -7.23
C GLU A 95 7.65 5.47 -6.88
N ILE A 96 6.41 5.04 -6.56
CA ILE A 96 5.34 5.94 -6.10
C ILE A 96 5.78 6.66 -4.81
N ALA A 97 6.27 5.92 -3.82
CA ALA A 97 6.76 6.48 -2.57
C ALA A 97 7.87 7.52 -2.79
N ARG A 98 8.78 7.27 -3.74
CA ARG A 98 9.88 8.19 -4.11
C ARG A 98 9.37 9.47 -4.76
N GLN A 99 8.36 9.37 -5.63
CA GLN A 99 7.72 10.54 -6.26
C GLN A 99 7.04 11.45 -5.23
N GLU A 100 6.52 10.86 -4.16
CA GLU A 100 5.94 11.57 -3.02
C GLU A 100 6.98 12.09 -2.00
N GLY A 101 8.28 11.93 -2.29
CA GLY A 101 9.36 12.41 -1.43
C GLY A 101 9.64 11.54 -0.21
N SER A 102 9.25 10.26 -0.25
CA SER A 102 9.49 9.27 0.80
C SER A 102 10.29 8.06 0.31
N THR A 103 10.65 7.15 1.22
CA THR A 103 11.25 5.86 0.87
C THR A 103 10.40 4.74 1.46
N LEU A 104 10.37 3.60 0.76
CA LEU A 104 9.58 2.44 1.13
C LEU A 104 10.47 1.21 1.24
N ALA A 105 10.70 0.78 2.49
CA ALA A 105 11.46 -0.41 2.81
C ALA A 105 10.54 -1.38 3.58
N PRO A 106 9.87 -2.32 2.91
CA PRO A 106 8.97 -3.24 3.59
C PRO A 106 9.73 -4.14 4.55
N GLN A 107 9.07 -4.48 5.66
CA GLN A 107 9.58 -5.40 6.68
C GLN A 107 8.51 -6.42 6.99
N LEU A 108 8.93 -7.65 7.29
CA LEU A 108 8.01 -8.65 7.83
C LEU A 108 7.72 -8.36 9.29
N SER A 109 6.46 -8.53 9.69
CA SER A 109 6.11 -8.60 11.10
C SER A 109 6.63 -9.92 11.71
N ARG A 110 6.71 -9.98 13.05
CA ARG A 110 7.04 -11.22 13.76
C ARG A 110 6.04 -12.33 13.43
N ASP A 111 4.75 -11.99 13.39
CA ASP A 111 3.68 -12.93 13.06
C ASP A 111 3.82 -13.49 11.64
N ASP A 112 4.19 -12.66 10.66
CA ASP A 112 4.42 -13.13 9.29
C ASP A 112 5.64 -14.08 9.22
N GLN A 113 6.72 -13.77 9.93
CA GLN A 113 7.91 -14.63 10.00
C GLN A 113 7.58 -15.99 10.64
N ASP A 114 6.88 -15.98 11.77
CA ASP A 114 6.51 -17.19 12.50
C ASP A 114 5.57 -18.06 11.65
N GLU A 115 4.62 -17.44 10.94
CA GLU A 115 3.73 -18.17 10.06
C GLU A 115 4.45 -18.82 8.87
N ILE A 116 5.36 -18.10 8.21
CA ILE A 116 6.19 -18.66 7.14
C ILE A 116 6.98 -19.86 7.67
N GLY A 117 7.54 -19.75 8.89
CA GLY A 117 8.23 -20.84 9.58
C GLY A 117 7.32 -22.04 9.82
N LEU A 118 6.14 -21.83 10.40
CA LEU A 118 5.16 -22.90 10.66
C LEU A 118 4.71 -23.61 9.37
N LEU A 119 4.57 -22.87 8.28
CA LEU A 119 4.16 -23.43 7.00
C LEU A 119 5.23 -24.34 6.38
N ARG A 120 6.50 -23.95 6.52
CA ARG A 120 7.66 -24.67 5.98
C ARG A 120 7.76 -26.11 6.46
N ASP A 121 7.32 -26.36 7.69
CA ASP A 121 7.56 -27.61 8.40
C ASP A 121 6.30 -28.51 8.47
N ARG A 122 5.24 -28.20 7.71
CA ARG A 122 4.02 -29.04 7.65
C ARG A 122 4.16 -30.24 6.71
N ASP A 123 3.64 -31.38 7.12
CA ASP A 123 3.57 -32.58 6.25
C ASP A 123 2.70 -32.37 5.00
N ASN A 124 1.61 -31.59 5.15
CA ASN A 124 0.69 -31.21 4.08
C ASN A 124 0.99 -29.81 3.53
N MET A 125 2.27 -29.43 3.46
CA MET A 125 2.74 -28.09 3.09
C MET A 125 2.04 -27.52 1.86
N ASP A 126 1.97 -28.24 0.74
CA ASP A 126 1.36 -27.74 -0.50
C ASP A 126 -0.09 -27.28 -0.31
N ARG A 127 -0.89 -28.10 0.39
CA ARG A 127 -2.30 -27.80 0.68
C ARG A 127 -2.41 -26.63 1.66
N ALA A 128 -1.58 -26.61 2.69
CA ALA A 128 -1.56 -25.53 3.67
C ALA A 128 -1.16 -24.20 3.00
N TYR A 129 -0.17 -24.23 2.10
CA TYR A 129 0.32 -23.08 1.36
C TYR A 129 -0.77 -22.53 0.45
N ILE A 130 -1.38 -23.37 -0.39
CA ILE A 130 -2.38 -22.86 -1.33
C ILE A 130 -3.63 -22.35 -0.62
N THR A 131 -4.00 -22.98 0.51
CA THR A 131 -5.07 -22.48 1.39
C THR A 131 -4.73 -21.11 1.95
N ARG A 132 -3.47 -20.86 2.33
CA ARG A 132 -3.03 -19.54 2.77
C ARG A 132 -3.09 -18.54 1.62
N MET A 133 -2.58 -18.89 0.45
CA MET A 133 -2.56 -17.98 -0.71
C MET A 133 -3.96 -17.58 -1.17
N VAL A 134 -4.96 -18.46 -1.11
CA VAL A 134 -6.37 -18.09 -1.34
C VAL A 134 -6.81 -16.95 -0.39
N LYS A 135 -6.46 -17.03 0.90
CA LYS A 135 -6.82 -15.99 1.88
C LYS A 135 -6.07 -14.68 1.64
N GLU A 136 -4.76 -14.76 1.36
CA GLU A 136 -3.95 -13.56 1.11
C GLU A 136 -4.38 -12.86 -0.19
N GLN A 137 -4.54 -13.59 -1.30
CA GLN A 137 -5.01 -12.97 -2.55
C GLN A 137 -6.39 -12.33 -2.41
N LYS A 138 -7.32 -12.97 -1.67
CA LYS A 138 -8.63 -12.37 -1.38
C LYS A 138 -8.51 -11.05 -0.62
N ARG A 139 -7.74 -11.04 0.48
CA ARG A 139 -7.50 -9.84 1.30
C ARG A 139 -6.85 -8.72 0.49
N THR A 140 -5.88 -9.07 -0.35
CA THR A 140 -5.20 -8.13 -1.24
C THR A 140 -6.16 -7.55 -2.28
N ALA A 141 -7.03 -8.38 -2.88
CA ALA A 141 -8.05 -7.92 -3.82
C ALA A 141 -9.06 -6.98 -3.15
N GLU A 142 -9.57 -7.34 -1.97
CA GLU A 142 -10.50 -6.52 -1.18
C GLU A 142 -9.87 -5.17 -0.80
N ARG A 143 -8.58 -5.15 -0.45
CA ARG A 143 -7.84 -3.92 -0.16
C ARG A 143 -7.71 -3.07 -1.41
N LEU A 144 -7.21 -3.63 -2.52
CA LEU A 144 -7.07 -2.90 -3.78
C LEU A 144 -8.42 -2.33 -4.25
N ALA A 145 -9.52 -3.08 -4.08
CA ALA A 145 -10.85 -2.63 -4.46
C ALA A 145 -11.28 -1.34 -3.73
N GLN A 146 -10.91 -1.18 -2.45
CA GLN A 146 -11.21 0.03 -1.66
C GLN A 146 -10.56 1.29 -2.26
N TYR A 147 -9.44 1.15 -2.96
CA TYR A 147 -8.70 2.25 -3.58
C TYR A 147 -8.96 2.39 -5.09
N SER A 148 -9.96 1.69 -5.65
CA SER A 148 -10.29 1.77 -7.09
C SER A 148 -10.67 3.19 -7.52
N ASN A 149 -11.23 3.98 -6.59
CA ASN A 149 -11.62 5.37 -6.80
C ASN A 149 -10.71 6.36 -6.06
N ALA A 150 -9.48 5.95 -5.72
CA ALA A 150 -8.51 6.84 -5.11
C ALA A 150 -8.32 8.10 -5.97
N LYS A 151 -8.30 9.27 -5.32
CA LYS A 151 -8.06 10.55 -6.00
C LYS A 151 -6.61 10.67 -6.47
N ASP A 152 -5.70 10.06 -5.71
CA ASP A 152 -4.31 9.96 -6.13
C ASP A 152 -4.18 9.11 -7.40
N THR A 153 -3.64 9.74 -8.43
CA THR A 153 -3.56 9.15 -9.77
C THR A 153 -2.51 8.03 -9.86
N ALA A 154 -1.49 8.04 -9.00
CA ALA A 154 -0.46 7.01 -8.94
C ALA A 154 -0.99 5.74 -8.26
N ILE A 155 -1.68 5.87 -7.12
CA ILE A 155 -2.38 4.78 -6.42
C ILE A 155 -3.47 4.21 -7.32
N SER A 156 -4.31 5.06 -7.92
CA SER A 156 -5.37 4.60 -8.84
C SER A 156 -4.80 3.82 -10.03
N SER A 157 -3.64 4.25 -10.58
CA SER A 157 -2.95 3.53 -11.65
C SER A 157 -2.35 2.20 -11.18
N TYR A 158 -1.76 2.18 -9.99
CA TYR A 158 -1.25 0.95 -9.37
C TYR A 158 -2.37 -0.07 -9.15
N VAL A 159 -3.52 0.35 -8.62
CA VAL A 159 -4.69 -0.51 -8.41
C VAL A 159 -5.19 -1.10 -9.73
N ARG A 160 -5.38 -0.27 -10.77
CA ARG A 160 -5.81 -0.74 -12.10
C ARG A 160 -4.89 -1.80 -12.69
N ARG A 161 -3.58 -1.69 -12.46
CA ARG A 161 -2.59 -2.64 -12.98
C ARG A 161 -2.51 -3.93 -12.16
N THR A 162 -2.70 -3.83 -10.84
CA THR A 162 -2.41 -4.93 -9.91
C THR A 162 -3.64 -5.78 -9.60
N LEU A 163 -4.83 -5.17 -9.50
CA LEU A 163 -6.06 -5.88 -9.14
C LEU A 163 -6.40 -7.06 -10.08
N PRO A 164 -6.30 -6.94 -11.41
CA PRO A 164 -6.57 -8.06 -12.31
C PRO A 164 -5.60 -9.25 -12.09
N ILE A 165 -4.33 -8.96 -11.77
CA ILE A 165 -3.31 -9.98 -11.50
C ILE A 165 -3.65 -10.71 -10.19
N VAL A 166 -3.98 -9.96 -9.13
CA VAL A 166 -4.38 -10.54 -7.84
C VAL A 166 -5.63 -11.41 -7.98
N ASN A 167 -6.64 -10.97 -8.74
CA ASN A 167 -7.85 -11.75 -9.01
C ASN A 167 -7.53 -13.05 -9.76
N ALA A 168 -6.67 -12.99 -10.80
CA ALA A 168 -6.25 -14.18 -11.52
C ALA A 168 -5.53 -15.19 -10.61
N ARG A 169 -4.68 -14.72 -9.70
CA ARG A 169 -3.99 -15.59 -8.71
C ARG A 169 -4.94 -16.15 -7.66
N TYR A 170 -5.95 -15.38 -7.25
CA TYR A 170 -7.01 -15.88 -6.38
C TYR A 170 -7.76 -17.05 -7.04
N ASP A 171 -8.16 -16.89 -8.30
CA ASP A 171 -8.89 -17.94 -9.04
C ASP A 171 -8.04 -19.20 -9.24
N GLU A 172 -6.77 -19.01 -9.63
CA GLU A 172 -5.83 -20.13 -9.79
C GLU A 172 -5.59 -20.88 -8.47
N ALA A 173 -5.38 -20.15 -7.37
CA ALA A 173 -5.18 -20.77 -6.06
C ALA A 173 -6.40 -21.57 -5.60
N ASN A 174 -7.61 -21.06 -5.84
CA ASN A 174 -8.85 -21.78 -5.55
C ASN A 174 -8.96 -23.06 -6.39
N LYS A 175 -8.65 -22.98 -7.69
CA LYS A 175 -8.68 -24.14 -8.57
C LYS A 175 -7.72 -25.23 -8.12
N ILE A 176 -6.47 -24.87 -7.80
CA ILE A 176 -5.48 -25.83 -7.27
C ILE A 176 -5.99 -26.47 -5.97
N LEU A 177 -6.54 -25.67 -5.06
CA LEU A 177 -7.09 -26.16 -3.78
C LEU A 177 -8.28 -27.11 -3.99
N GLU A 178 -9.18 -26.80 -4.91
CA GLU A 178 -10.33 -27.65 -5.24
C GLU A 178 -9.89 -28.99 -5.82
N ASP A 179 -8.95 -28.99 -6.77
CA ASP A 179 -8.41 -30.21 -7.36
C ASP A 179 -7.74 -31.10 -6.32
N MET A 180 -6.97 -30.51 -5.39
CA MET A 180 -6.36 -31.26 -4.28
C MET A 180 -7.42 -31.92 -3.37
N ARG A 181 -8.53 -31.24 -3.10
CA ARG A 181 -9.63 -31.79 -2.30
C ARG A 181 -10.29 -32.98 -3.00
N LYS A 182 -10.56 -32.87 -4.31
CA LYS A 182 -11.13 -33.98 -5.10
C LYS A 182 -10.21 -35.20 -5.11
N GLN A 183 -8.90 -34.99 -5.29
CA GLN A 183 -7.90 -36.07 -5.27
C GLN A 183 -7.78 -36.76 -3.91
N MET A 184 -8.06 -36.06 -2.81
CA MET A 184 -8.13 -36.70 -1.49
C MET A 184 -9.38 -37.57 -1.38
N ASN A 185 -10.56 -37.02 -1.68
CA ASN A 185 -11.82 -37.74 -1.56
C ASN A 185 -11.86 -39.02 -2.43
N ASN A 186 -11.27 -38.99 -3.63
CA ASN A 186 -11.22 -40.16 -4.50
C ASN A 186 -10.27 -41.26 -3.99
N ARG A 187 -9.23 -40.92 -3.21
CA ARG A 187 -8.30 -41.90 -2.64
C ARG A 187 -8.89 -42.63 -1.45
N ASP A 188 -9.77 -41.97 -0.71
CA ASP A 188 -10.47 -42.55 0.44
C ASP A 188 -11.54 -43.57 -0.02
N ILE A 189 -12.10 -43.42 -1.23
CA ILE A 189 -13.10 -44.34 -1.81
C ILE A 189 -12.46 -45.59 -2.43
N SER A 190 -11.18 -45.55 -2.82
CA SER A 190 -10.52 -46.65 -3.56
C SER A 190 -9.82 -47.68 -2.66
N HIS A 191 -9.92 -47.57 -1.34
CA HIS A 191 -9.26 -48.46 -0.37
C HIS A 191 -10.24 -49.26 0.53
N ASP A 192 -11.54 -49.17 0.26
CA ASP A 192 -12.59 -50.08 0.79
C ASP A 192 -12.95 -51.13 -0.27
#